data_AF-A0A9D1NGP7-F1
#
_entry.id   AF-A0A9D1NGP7-F1
#
_cell.length_a   1.000
_cell.length_b   1.000
_cell.length_c   1.000
_cell.angle_alpha   90.00
_cell.angle_beta   90.00
_cell.angle_gamma   90.00
#
_symmetry.space_group_name_H-M   'P 1'
#
loop_
_entity.id
_entity.type
_entity.pdbx_description
1 polymer ?
#
loop_
_entity_poly.entity_id
_entity_poly.type
_entity_poly.pdbx_seq_one_letter_code
_entity_poly.pdbx_strand_id
1 'polypeptide(L)' 'MWTVVYIAKNTQIAEQLRALLEESGMLVKIRPISKGGENADSSCEVLVPESEIEQAHSLMIETGF' A
#
# COMPACT_ATOMS: atom_id res chain seq x y z
N MET A 1 -15.67 3.21 -0.54
CA MET A 1 -14.66 4.24 -0.87
C MET A 1 -13.26 3.61 -0.83
N TRP A 2 -12.26 4.12 -1.54
CA TRP A 2 -10.86 3.65 -1.41
C TRP A 2 -10.11 4.59 -0.48
N THR A 3 -9.42 4.06 0.53
CA THR A 3 -8.62 4.84 1.46
C THR A 3 -7.15 4.48 1.34
N VAL A 4 -6.27 5.41 1.69
CA VAL A 4 -4.82 5.17 1.76
C VAL A 4 -4.50 4.66 3.17
N VAL A 5 -3.93 3.46 3.27
CA VAL A 5 -3.49 2.87 4.56
C VAL A 5 -1.99 2.98 4.77
N TYR A 6 -1.22 3.12 3.68
CA TYR A 6 0.23 3.22 3.74
C TYR A 6 0.80 4.03 2.59
N ILE A 7 1.92 4.72 2.83
CA ILE A 7 2.69 5.41 1.79
C ILE A 7 4.08 4.80 1.77
N ALA A 8 4.32 3.94 0.80
CA ALA A 8 5.60 3.29 0.59
C ALA A 8 6.56 4.28 -0.10
N LYS A 9 7.80 4.36 0.38
CA LYS A 9 8.86 5.20 -0.21
C LYS A 9 9.32 4.70 -1.58
N ASN A 10 9.15 3.41 -1.84
CA ASN A 10 9.47 2.79 -3.12
C ASN A 10 8.37 1.81 -3.54
N THR A 11 8.37 1.45 -4.83
CA THR A 11 7.42 0.50 -5.39
C THR A 11 7.60 -0.91 -4.84
N GLN A 12 8.81 -1.32 -4.46
CA GLN A 12 9.08 -2.66 -3.93
C GLN A 12 8.35 -2.93 -2.60
N ILE A 13 8.35 -1.95 -1.69
CA ILE A 13 7.63 -2.03 -0.41
C ILE A 13 6.12 -2.02 -0.68
N ALA A 14 5.67 -1.16 -1.60
CA ALA A 14 4.26 -1.07 -1.98
C ALA A 14 3.73 -2.42 -2.53
N GLU A 15 4.50 -3.05 -3.42
CA GLU A 15 4.15 -4.36 -4.00
C GLU A 15 4.20 -5.50 -2.98
N GLN A 16 5.17 -5.50 -2.06
CA GLN A 16 5.21 -6.48 -0.97
C GLN A 16 3.96 -6.38 -0.10
N LEU A 17 3.59 -5.16 0.32
CA LEU A 17 2.40 -4.95 1.13
C LEU A 17 1.13 -5.32 0.36
N ARG A 18 1.05 -5.00 -0.94
CA ARG A 18 -0.04 -5.43 -1.80
C ARG A 18 -0.15 -6.95 -1.86
N ALA A 19 0.94 -7.66 -2.09
CA ALA A 19 0.93 -9.12 -2.15
C ALA A 19 0.44 -9.73 -0.83
N LEU A 20 0.95 -9.28 0.32
CA LEU A 20 0.55 -9.76 1.64
C LEU A 20 -0.96 -9.58 1.91
N LEU A 21 -1.48 -8.40 1.58
CA LEU A 21 -2.90 -8.08 1.73
C LEU A 21 -3.77 -8.87 0.74
N GLU A 22 -3.35 -9.00 -0.52
CA GLU A 22 -4.04 -9.79 -1.55
C GLU A 22 -4.04 -11.29 -1.21
N GLU A 23 -2.97 -11.84 -0.61
CA GLU A 23 -2.90 -13.22 -0.12
C GLU A 23 -3.93 -13.50 0.99
N SER A 24 -4.26 -12.49 1.79
CA SER A 24 -5.32 -12.57 2.80
C SER A 24 -6.73 -12.44 2.21
N GLY A 25 -6.85 -12.22 0.89
CA GLY A 25 -8.12 -12.04 0.19
C GLY A 25 -8.61 -10.59 0.11
N MET A 26 -7.79 -9.62 0.52
CA MET A 26 -8.16 -8.20 0.47
C MET A 26 -7.89 -7.59 -0.91
N LEU A 27 -8.67 -6.57 -1.27
CA LEU A 27 -8.42 -5.80 -2.50
C LEU A 27 -7.45 -4.66 -2.22
N VAL A 28 -6.35 -4.60 -2.98
CA VAL A 28 -5.36 -3.53 -2.86
C VAL A 28 -5.14 -2.81 -4.18
N LYS A 29 -5.00 -1.50 -4.11
CA LYS A 29 -4.58 -0.66 -5.23
C LYS A 29 -3.33 0.10 -4.87
N ILE A 30 -2.32 -0.02 -5.73
CA ILE A 30 -1.12 0.80 -5.64
C ILE A 30 -1.29 2.02 -6.55
N ARG A 31 -1.04 3.20 -6.00
CA ARG A 31 -1.08 4.46 -6.73
C ARG A 31 0.28 5.15 -6.63
N PRO A 32 1.05 5.24 -7.73
CA PRO A 32 2.30 5.98 -7.73
C PRO A 32 2.03 7.49 -7.60
N ILE A 33 2.82 8.19 -6.80
CA ILE A 33 2.67 9.64 -6.54
C ILE A 33 3.57 10.47 -7.49
N SER A 34 4.57 9.87 -8.14
CA SER A 34 5.59 10.60 -8.89
C SER A 34 5.07 11.28 -10.18
N LYS A 35 5.37 12.57 -10.29
CA LYS A 35 5.43 13.32 -11.55
C LYS A 35 6.62 14.30 -11.51
N GLY A 36 7.76 13.91 -12.08
CA GLY A 36 8.79 14.81 -12.61
C GLY A 36 10.07 14.96 -11.78
N GLY A 37 11.20 14.53 -12.35
CA GLY A 37 12.55 14.89 -11.92
C GLY A 37 13.49 13.69 -11.80
N GLU A 38 14.62 13.73 -12.51
CA GLU A 38 15.63 12.67 -12.73
C GLU A 38 16.33 12.10 -11.47
N ASN A 39 15.80 12.31 -10.26
CA ASN A 39 16.34 11.81 -9.00
C ASN A 39 15.23 11.39 -8.00
N ALA A 40 14.06 10.96 -8.50
CA ALA A 40 12.84 10.85 -7.71
C ALA A 40 12.65 9.48 -7.03
N ASP A 41 12.82 9.47 -5.71
CA ASP A 41 12.29 8.46 -4.78
C ASP A 41 10.78 8.32 -5.03
N SER A 42 10.41 7.36 -5.88
CA SER A 42 9.05 7.24 -6.40
C SER A 42 8.17 6.57 -5.36
N SER A 43 7.65 7.41 -4.47
CA SER A 43 6.72 7.00 -3.43
C SER A 43 5.38 6.55 -4.05
N CYS A 44 4.77 5.54 -3.42
CA CYS A 44 3.55 4.89 -3.86
C CYS A 44 2.57 4.79 -2.68
N GLU A 45 1.32 5.17 -2.91
CA GLU A 45 0.23 4.99 -1.96
C GLU A 45 -0.33 3.58 -2.09
N VAL A 46 -0.57 2.93 -0.97
CA VAL A 46 -1.26 1.65 -0.87
C VAL A 46 -2.67 1.92 -0.38
N LEU A 47 -3.64 1.57 -1.23
CA LEU A 47 -5.05 1.81 -0.98
C LEU A 47 -5.81 0.51 -0.81
N VAL A 48 -6.74 0.51 0.15
CA VAL A 48 -7.67 -0.60 0.39
C VAL A 48 -9.11 -0.06 0.43
N PRO A 49 -10.13 -0.89 0.14
CA PRO A 49 -11.51 -0.50 0.35
C PRO A 49 -11.78 -0.24 1.84
N GLU A 50 -12.66 0.71 2.11
CA GLU A 50 -13.00 1.14 3.47
C GLU A 50 -13.41 -0.01 4.40
N SER A 51 -14.10 -1.02 3.87
CA SER A 51 -14.53 -2.20 4.62
C SER A 51 -13.37 -3.06 5.14
N GLU A 52 -12.19 -2.97 4.51
CA GLU A 52 -11.03 -3.82 4.80
C GLU A 52 -9.94 -3.07 5.58
N ILE A 53 -10.18 -1.81 5.97
CA ILE A 53 -9.22 -0.98 6.70
C ILE A 53 -8.75 -1.67 7.98
N GLU A 54 -9.69 -2.18 8.78
CA GLU A 54 -9.37 -2.80 10.07
C GLU A 54 -8.48 -4.04 9.89
N GLN A 55 -8.79 -4.88 8.91
CA GLN A 55 -8.01 -6.07 8.58
C GLN A 55 -6.62 -5.70 8.06
N ALA A 56 -6.54 -4.72 7.14
CA ALA A 56 -5.27 -4.25 6.61
C ALA A 56 -4.37 -3.69 7.71
N HIS A 57 -4.90 -2.88 8.62
CA HIS A 57 -4.14 -2.37 9.77
C HIS A 57 -3.65 -3.49 10.68
N SER A 58 -4.50 -4.49 10.97
CA SER A 58 -4.11 -5.63 11.79
C SER A 58 -2.94 -6.40 11.17
N LEU A 59 -3.00 -6.66 9.85
CA LEU A 59 -1.95 -7.37 9.13
C LEU A 59 -0.65 -6.56 9.05
N MET A 60 -0.75 -5.24 8.86
CA MET A 60 0.41 -4.34 8.84
C MET A 60 1.17 -4.36 10.16
N ILE A 61 0.44 -4.31 11.29
CA ILE A 61 1.02 -4.39 12.63
C ILE A 61 1.70 -5.75 12.85
N GLU A 62 1.06 -6.83 12.42
CA GLU A 62 1.61 -8.20 12.56
C GLU A 62 2.88 -8.39 11.72
N THR A 63 2.92 -7.79 10.53
CA THR A 63 4.08 -7.89 9.61
C THR A 63 5.19 -6.90 9.97
N GLY A 64 4.92 -5.90 10.82
CA GLY A 64 5.91 -4.93 11.29
C GLY A 64 6.15 -3.74 10.34
N PHE A 65 5.10 -3.28 9.65
CA PHE A 65 5.12 -2.11 8.76
C PHE A 65 4.83 -0.77 9.45
#